data_AF-A0A1G2DXI1-F1
#
_entry.id   AF-A0A1G2DXI1-F1
#
_cell.length_a   1.000
_cell.length_b   1.000
_cell.length_c   1.000
_cell.angle_alpha   90.00
_cell.angle_beta   90.00
_cell.angle_gamma   90.00
#
_symmetry.space_group_name_H-M   'P 1'
#
loop_
_entity.id
_entity.type
_entity.pdbx_description
1 polymer ?
#
loop_
_entity_poly.entity_id
_entity_poly.type
_entity_poly.pdbx_seq_one_letter_code
_entity_poly.pdbx_strand_id
1 'polypeptide(L)'
;MNDCVFCKIVNGIIKTDFEEETNNLVVFRDKYPKAPIHFLIVTKKHIQDIKSDKDALWTSIGKLSVDLAEKLKIKGFRLVHNAGDAASVKHMHVHFLGEVSEDREV
;
A
#
# COMPACT_ATOMS: atom_id res chain seq x y z
N MET A 1 16.44 -8.40 -4.84
CA MET A 1 15.63 -8.82 -3.67
C MET A 1 16.27 -8.44 -2.34
N ASN A 2 17.57 -8.71 -2.11
CA ASN A 2 18.22 -8.50 -0.80
C ASN A 2 18.20 -7.06 -0.24
N ASP A 3 18.04 -6.03 -1.06
CA ASP A 3 18.02 -4.63 -0.61
C ASP A 3 16.66 -3.93 -0.67
N CYS A 4 15.58 -4.63 -1.05
CA CYS A 4 14.25 -4.02 -1.03
C CYS A 4 13.80 -3.77 0.42
N VAL A 5 13.54 -2.51 0.77
CA VAL A 5 13.04 -2.12 2.09
C VAL A 5 11.71 -2.80 2.43
N PHE A 6 10.80 -2.94 1.46
CA PHE A 6 9.52 -3.61 1.67
C PHE A 6 9.65 -5.12 1.81
N CYS A 7 10.62 -5.78 1.14
CA CYS A 7 10.93 -7.17 1.44
C CYS A 7 11.46 -7.33 2.87
N LYS A 8 12.30 -6.40 3.35
CA LYS A 8 12.80 -6.43 4.73
C LYS A 8 11.66 -6.24 5.75
N ILE A 9 10.68 -5.40 5.45
CA ILE A 9 9.47 -5.23 6.28
C ILE A 9 8.61 -6.50 6.27
N VAL A 10 8.25 -7.01 5.09
CA VAL A 10 7.41 -8.22 4.95
C VAL A 10 8.03 -9.43 5.62
N ASN A 11 9.36 -9.58 5.57
CA ASN A 11 10.07 -10.69 6.22
C ASN A 11 10.43 -10.42 7.69
N GLY A 12 9.94 -9.33 8.30
CA GLY A 12 10.15 -9.01 9.71
C GLY A 12 11.59 -8.60 10.09
N ILE A 13 12.45 -8.34 9.11
CA ILE A 13 13.83 -7.86 9.33
C ILE A 13 13.78 -6.41 9.84
N ILE A 14 12.92 -5.59 9.23
CA ILE A 14 12.57 -4.26 9.74
C ILE A 14 11.25 -4.42 10.50
N LYS A 15 11.27 -4.16 11.81
CA LYS A 15 10.06 -4.18 12.64
C LYS A 15 9.12 -3.07 12.21
N THR A 16 7.89 -3.45 11.90
CA THR A 16 6.81 -2.56 11.49
C THR A 16 5.51 -3.13 12.06
N ASP A 17 4.68 -2.27 12.64
CA ASP A 17 3.33 -2.67 13.07
C ASP A 17 2.42 -2.74 11.84
N PHE A 18 1.80 -3.89 11.63
CA PHE A 18 0.84 -4.09 10.55
C PHE A 18 -0.56 -3.72 11.03
N GLU A 19 -1.20 -2.82 10.29
CA GLU A 19 -2.61 -2.44 10.50
C GLU A 19 -3.55 -3.55 10.05
N GLU A 20 -3.17 -4.24 8.98
CA GLU A 20 -3.84 -5.42 8.43
C GLU A 20 -2.84 -6.36 7.75
N GLU A 21 -3.15 -7.65 7.78
CA GLU A 21 -2.36 -8.67 7.10
C GLU A 21 -3.28 -9.73 6.49
N THR A 22 -3.02 -10.06 5.23
CA THR A 22 -3.76 -11.08 4.47
C THR A 22 -2.79 -12.14 3.94
N ASN A 23 -3.28 -13.11 3.17
CA ASN A 23 -2.41 -14.10 2.53
C ASN A 23 -1.38 -13.49 1.57
N ASN A 24 -1.72 -12.40 0.87
CA ASN A 24 -0.89 -11.84 -0.20
C ASN A 24 -0.48 -10.38 0.02
N LEU A 25 -1.07 -9.68 1.00
CA LEU A 25 -0.88 -8.25 1.24
C LEU A 25 -0.59 -7.99 2.72
N VAL A 26 0.19 -6.95 2.99
CA VAL A 26 0.34 -6.32 4.31
C VAL A 26 -0.01 -4.85 4.21
N VAL A 27 -0.48 -4.26 5.31
CA VAL A 27 -0.81 -2.84 5.40
C VAL A 27 -0.07 -2.25 6.57
N PHE A 28 0.66 -1.16 6.33
CA PHE A 28 1.36 -0.43 7.39
C PHE A 28 1.42 1.06 7.11
N ARG A 29 1.71 1.85 8.14
CA ARG A 29 1.80 3.32 8.03
C ARG A 29 3.00 3.74 7.21
N ASP A 30 2.79 4.69 6.31
CA ASP A 30 3.91 5.36 5.64
C ASP A 30 4.72 6.15 6.69
N LYS A 31 6.05 6.05 6.62
CA LYS A 31 6.97 6.77 7.51
C LYS A 31 6.90 8.29 7.32
N TYR A 32 6.53 8.74 6.12
CA TYR A 32 6.43 10.14 5.72
C TYR A 32 5.01 10.44 5.22
N PRO A 33 4.01 10.49 6.12
CA PRO A 33 2.60 10.60 5.75
C PRO A 33 2.31 11.87 4.94
N LYS A 34 1.40 11.75 3.95
CA LYS A 34 0.96 12.85 3.07
C LYS A 34 -0.55 13.13 3.19
N ALA A 35 -1.19 12.51 4.17
CA ALA A 35 -2.59 12.67 4.56
C ALA A 35 -2.70 12.24 6.04
N PRO A 36 -3.79 12.61 6.76
CA PRO A 36 -4.00 12.18 8.15
C PRO A 36 -3.92 10.66 8.31
N ILE A 37 -4.46 9.93 7.33
CA ILE A 37 -4.30 8.49 7.20
C ILE A 37 -3.49 8.25 5.92
N HIS A 38 -2.26 7.77 6.06
CA HIS A 38 -1.43 7.36 4.94
C HIS A 38 -0.87 5.95 5.19
N PHE A 39 -1.50 4.95 4.60
CA PHE A 39 -1.04 3.57 4.65
C PHE A 39 -0.45 3.14 3.32
N LEU A 40 0.43 2.15 3.39
CA LEU A 40 0.96 1.42 2.24
C LEU A 40 0.37 0.01 2.26
N ILE A 41 -0.39 -0.32 1.22
CA ILE A 41 -0.83 -1.69 0.95
C ILE A 41 0.24 -2.33 0.07
N VAL A 42 0.99 -3.29 0.60
CA VAL A 42 2.19 -3.85 -0.04
C VAL A 42 2.01 -5.33 -0.31
N THR A 43 2.42 -5.78 -1.50
CA THR A 43 2.40 -7.21 -1.82
C THR A 43 3.41 -7.97 -0.98
N LYS A 44 3.05 -9.14 -0.43
CA LYS A 44 4.00 -9.99 0.31
C LYS A 44 5.08 -10.54 -0.61
N LYS A 45 4.69 -11.01 -1.80
CA LYS A 45 5.64 -11.36 -2.87
C LYS A 45 6.27 -10.07 -3.42
N HIS A 46 7.54 -10.14 -3.80
CA HIS A 46 8.19 -9.06 -4.53
C HIS A 46 7.69 -9.04 -5.97
N ILE A 47 6.68 -8.23 -6.23
CA ILE A 47 6.17 -7.89 -7.56
C ILE A 47 6.67 -6.46 -7.83
N GLN A 48 7.27 -6.18 -8.98
CA GLN A 48 7.91 -4.88 -9.19
C GLN A 48 6.90 -3.72 -9.15
N ASP A 49 5.82 -3.84 -9.93
CA ASP A 49 4.70 -2.91 -10.04
C ASP A 49 3.52 -3.63 -10.71
N ILE A 50 2.40 -2.93 -10.96
CA ILE A 50 1.20 -3.50 -11.57
C ILE A 50 1.44 -4.17 -12.94
N LYS A 51 2.47 -3.77 -13.70
CA LYS A 51 2.78 -4.39 -15.00
C LYS A 51 3.32 -5.81 -14.85
N SER A 52 3.79 -6.16 -13.65
CA SER A 52 4.35 -7.47 -13.31
C SER A 52 3.40 -8.30 -12.44
N ASP A 53 2.19 -7.81 -12.16
CA ASP A 53 1.20 -8.47 -11.31
C ASP A 53 0.46 -9.59 -12.06
N LYS A 54 1.08 -10.78 -12.07
CA LYS A 54 0.49 -11.99 -12.67
C LYS A 54 -0.66 -12.59 -11.85
N ASP A 55 -0.72 -12.26 -10.57
CA ASP A 55 -1.70 -12.80 -9.62
C ASP A 55 -2.99 -11.92 -9.59
N ALA A 56 -3.05 -10.85 -10.39
CA ALA A 56 -4.17 -9.90 -10.49
C ALA A 56 -4.64 -9.37 -9.12
N LEU A 57 -3.68 -9.03 -8.26
CA LEU A 57 -3.89 -8.62 -6.87
C LEU A 57 -4.61 -7.28 -6.74
N TRP A 58 -4.74 -6.48 -7.80
CA TRP A 58 -5.47 -5.21 -7.78
C TRP A 58 -6.91 -5.34 -7.25
N THR A 59 -7.61 -6.44 -7.59
CA THR A 59 -8.95 -6.73 -7.05
C THR A 59 -8.91 -6.94 -5.54
N SER A 60 -7.88 -7.62 -5.02
CA SER A 60 -7.71 -7.85 -3.59
C SER A 60 -7.34 -6.55 -2.86
N ILE A 61 -6.52 -5.71 -3.48
CA ILE A 61 -6.15 -4.39 -2.96
C ILE A 61 -7.39 -3.48 -2.87
N GLY A 62 -8.24 -3.48 -3.91
CA GLY A 62 -9.48 -2.71 -3.92
C GLY A 62 -10.43 -3.12 -2.79
N LYS A 63 -10.65 -4.43 -2.60
CA LYS A 63 -11.45 -4.96 -1.49
C LYS A 63 -10.89 -4.56 -0.13
N LEU A 64 -9.59 -4.79 0.08
CA LEU A 64 -8.92 -4.42 1.33
C LEU A 64 -8.98 -2.92 1.60
N SER A 65 -8.94 -2.07 0.57
CA SER A 65 -9.08 -0.62 0.72
C SER A 65 -10.49 -0.23 1.21
N VAL A 66 -11.54 -0.91 0.72
CA VAL A 66 -12.91 -0.71 1.20
C VAL A 66 -13.04 -1.16 2.65
N ASP A 67 -12.54 -2.35 2.98
CA ASP A 67 -12.57 -2.89 4.35
C ASP A 67 -11.84 -1.95 5.34
N LEU A 68 -10.69 -1.41 4.93
CA LEU A 68 -9.94 -0.41 5.70
C LEU A 68 -10.76 0.87 5.93
N ALA A 69 -11.40 1.39 4.88
CA ALA A 69 -12.20 2.60 4.99
C ALA A 69 -13.39 2.42 5.96
N GLU A 70 -14.07 1.27 5.89
CA GLU A 70 -15.15 0.91 6.80
C GLU A 70 -14.66 0.77 8.25
N LYS A 71 -13.54 0.05 8.48
CA LYS A 71 -12.92 -0.12 9.80
C LYS A 71 -12.53 1.21 10.42
N LEU A 72 -11.98 2.12 9.62
CA LEU A 72 -11.55 3.46 10.03
C LEU A 72 -12.72 4.46 10.12
N LYS A 73 -13.93 4.07 9.69
CA LYS A 73 -15.14 4.90 9.64
C LYS A 73 -14.93 6.20 8.82
N ILE A 74 -14.14 6.12 7.76
CA ILE A 74 -13.91 7.24 6.84
C ILE A 74 -14.79 7.11 5.61
N LYS A 75 -15.25 8.25 5.08
CA LYS A 75 -16.19 8.29 3.95
C LYS A 75 -15.51 8.38 2.58
N GLY A 76 -14.22 8.71 2.55
CA GLY A 76 -13.49 8.92 1.31
C GLY A 76 -12.00 8.61 1.49
N PHE A 77 -11.40 8.10 0.42
CA PHE A 77 -9.98 7.81 0.34
C PHE A 77 -9.49 7.92 -1.11
N ARG A 78 -8.20 8.14 -1.28
CA ARG A 78 -7.50 8.13 -2.57
C ARG A 78 -6.51 6.98 -2.60
N LEU A 79 -6.53 6.22 -3.69
CA LEU A 79 -5.52 5.18 -3.97
C LEU A 79 -4.54 5.70 -5.01
N VAL A 80 -3.24 5.57 -4.73
CA VAL A 80 -2.17 5.96 -5.68
C VAL A 80 -1.20 4.80 -5.84
N HIS A 81 -0.93 4.41 -7.08
CA HIS A 81 0.10 3.43 -7.42
C HIS A 81 1.04 4.02 -8.47
N ASN A 82 2.33 3.96 -8.18
CA ASN A 82 3.38 4.36 -9.12
C ASN A 82 4.02 3.11 -9.73
N ALA A 83 4.24 3.13 -11.05
CA ALA A 83 4.85 2.05 -11.80
C ALA A 83 6.04 2.54 -12.64
N GLY A 84 6.98 1.64 -12.96
CA GLY A 84 8.19 1.99 -13.69
C GLY A 84 9.04 3.03 -12.97
N ASP A 85 9.48 4.06 -13.71
CA ASP A 85 10.41 5.07 -13.20
C ASP A 85 9.73 6.11 -12.29
N ALA A 86 8.39 6.11 -12.21
CA ALA A 86 7.66 6.91 -11.23
C ALA A 86 7.74 6.30 -9.80
N ALA A 87 8.11 5.03 -9.68
CA ALA A 87 8.14 4.33 -8.40
C ALA A 87 9.48 4.56 -7.67
N SER A 88 9.44 5.16 -6.49
CA SER A 88 10.61 5.30 -5.61
C SER A 88 11.08 3.96 -5.03
N VAL A 89 10.14 3.04 -4.78
CA VAL A 89 10.41 1.66 -4.38
C VAL A 89 9.83 0.72 -5.42
N LYS A 90 10.70 -0.05 -6.09
CA LYS A 90 10.34 -1.04 -7.12
C LYS A 90 9.80 -2.34 -6.51
N HIS A 91 8.78 -2.20 -5.67
CA HIS A 91 8.00 -3.28 -5.06
C HIS A 91 6.57 -2.77 -4.96
N MET A 92 5.63 -3.47 -5.58
CA MET A 92 4.25 -3.09 -5.74
C MET A 92 3.62 -2.74 -4.39
N HIS A 93 3.26 -1.46 -4.29
CA HIS A 93 2.56 -0.89 -3.16
C HIS A 93 1.53 0.11 -3.66
N VAL A 94 0.47 0.27 -2.89
CA VAL A 94 -0.56 1.27 -3.12
C VAL A 94 -0.64 2.17 -1.90
N HIS A 95 -0.51 3.46 -2.15
CA HIS A 95 -0.76 4.48 -1.14
C HIS A 95 -2.27 4.55 -0.92
N PHE A 96 -2.71 4.27 0.31
CA PHE A 96 -4.07 4.51 0.78
C PHE A 96 -4.06 5.81 1.57
N LEU A 97 -4.72 6.83 1.03
CA LEU A 97 -4.79 8.18 1.60
C LEU A 97 -6.22 8.44 2.08
N GLY A 98 -6.45 8.30 3.38
CA GLY A 98 -7.74 8.57 4.01
C GLY A 98 -7.86 10.01 4.51
N GLU A 99 -9.10 10.45 4.75
CA GLU A 99 -9.43 11.82 5.18
C GLU A 99 -8.85 12.91 4.25
N VAL A 100 -8.93 12.63 2.95
CA VAL A 100 -8.51 13.57 1.91
C VAL A 100 -9.74 14.30 1.36
N SER A 101 -9.59 15.59 1.07
CA SER A 101 -10.65 16.41 0.49
C SER A 101 -10.68 16.29 -1.04
N GLU A 102 -11.82 16.63 -1.65
CA GLU A 102 -12.01 16.59 -3.11
C GLU A 102 -11.12 17.62 -3.82
N ASP A 103 -10.90 18.78 -3.22
CA ASP A 103 -10.07 19.88 -3.71
C ASP A 103 -8.56 19.64 -3.55
N ARG A 104 -8.15 18.50 -2.95
CA ARG A 104 -6.74 18.17 -2.80
C ARG A 104 -6.10 17.96 -4.18
N GLU A 105 -5.13 18.82 -4.52
CA GLU A 105 -4.30 18.65 -5.72
C GLU A 105 -3.61 17.27 -5.78
N VAL A 106 -3.45 16.75 -6.99
CA VAL A 106 -2.86 15.44 -7.28
C VAL A 106 -1.36 15.58 -7.54
#